data_AF-A0A9X1UCV2-F1
#
_entry.id   AF-A0A9X1UCV2-F1
#
_cell.length_a   1.000
_cell.length_b   1.000
_cell.length_c   1.000
_cell.angle_alpha   90.00
_cell.angle_beta   90.00
_cell.angle_gamma   90.00
#
_symmetry.space_group_name_H-M   'P 1'
#
loop_
_entity.id
_entity.type
_entity.pdbx_description
1 polymer ?
#
loop_
_entity_poly.entity_id
_entity_poly.type
_entity_poly.pdbx_seq_one_letter_code
_entity_poly.pdbx_strand_id
1 'polypeptide(L)'
;MATCEKADRRVREYIRALPVEPMAYSIRQFCQAHGISVDTYFRMQRAAFGPATMKVGGRTLISVEAAAAWRREREIGGKTRAVAAE
;
A
#
# COMPACT_ATOMS: atom_id res chain seq x y z
N MET A 1 29.02 -25.68 9.06
CA MET A 1 28.39 -24.44 8.54
C MET A 1 27.02 -24.65 7.87
N ALA A 2 26.75 -25.79 7.22
CA ALA A 2 25.48 -26.05 6.50
C ALA A 2 24.20 -26.18 7.37
N THR A 3 24.31 -26.24 8.69
CA THR A 3 23.16 -26.35 9.61
C THR A 3 22.61 -25.00 10.05
N CYS A 4 23.44 -23.96 10.09
CA CYS A 4 23.04 -22.61 10.50
C CYS A 4 22.14 -21.93 9.42
N GLU A 5 22.48 -22.07 8.14
CA GLU A 5 21.68 -21.53 7.03
C GLU A 5 20.27 -22.17 6.95
N LYS A 6 20.17 -23.47 7.25
CA LYS A 6 18.89 -24.18 7.29
C LYS A 6 18.02 -23.72 8.47
N ALA A 7 18.62 -23.43 9.62
CA ALA A 7 17.92 -22.87 10.76
C ALA A 7 17.36 -21.46 10.45
N ASP A 8 18.14 -20.59 9.80
CA ASP A 8 17.70 -19.24 9.39
C ASP A 8 16.53 -19.30 8.40
N ARG A 9 16.58 -20.23 7.42
CA ARG A 9 15.48 -20.46 6.47
C ARG A 9 14.19 -20.87 7.19
N ARG A 10 14.28 -21.83 8.11
CA ARG A 10 13.12 -22.34 8.87
C ARG A 10 12.50 -21.24 9.75
N VAL A 11 13.31 -20.39 10.37
CA VAL A 11 12.84 -19.24 11.17
C VAL A 11 12.11 -18.22 10.28
N ARG A 12 12.67 -17.87 9.11
CA ARG A 12 12.01 -16.97 8.15
C ARG A 12 10.68 -17.50 7.64
N GLU A 13 10.61 -18.80 7.40
CA GLU A 13 9.37 -19.47 6.98
C GLU A 13 8.32 -19.43 8.10
N TYR A 14 8.71 -19.73 9.34
CA TYR A 14 7.83 -19.62 10.50
C TYR A 14 7.31 -18.19 10.69
N ILE A 15 8.18 -17.17 10.63
CA ILE A 15 7.76 -15.76 10.75
C ILE A 15 6.77 -15.37 9.65
N ARG A 16 6.95 -15.84 8.41
CA ARG A 16 6.00 -15.60 7.31
C ARG A 16 4.68 -16.35 7.50
N ALA A 17 4.69 -17.46 8.22
CA ALA A 17 3.51 -18.29 8.50
C ALA A 17 2.72 -17.83 9.75
N LEU A 18 3.25 -16.89 10.55
CA LEU A 18 2.52 -16.33 11.68
C LEU A 18 1.26 -15.60 11.19
N PRO A 19 0.09 -15.80 11.83
CA PRO A 19 -1.15 -15.13 11.46
C PRO A 19 -1.13 -13.69 11.97
N VAL A 20 -0.40 -12.83 11.27
CA VAL A 20 -0.33 -11.39 11.54
C VAL A 20 -0.91 -10.65 10.35
N GLU A 21 -1.97 -9.87 10.61
CA GLU A 21 -2.58 -9.04 9.58
C GLU A 21 -1.63 -7.89 9.18
N PRO A 22 -1.32 -7.72 7.88
CA PRO A 22 -0.42 -6.67 7.44
C PRO A 22 -1.08 -5.30 7.56
N MET A 23 -0.50 -4.41 8.37
CA MET A 23 -0.97 -3.03 8.55
C MET A 23 -0.47 -2.05 7.46
N ALA A 24 0.26 -2.55 6.47
CA ALA A 24 0.78 -1.77 5.37
C ALA A 24 0.79 -2.56 4.06
N TYR A 25 0.43 -1.88 2.98
CA TYR A 25 0.45 -2.37 1.62
C TYR A 25 1.77 -2.03 0.93
N SER A 26 2.27 -2.96 0.12
CA SER A 26 3.14 -2.58 -1.00
C SER A 26 2.33 -1.86 -2.08
N ILE A 27 3.01 -1.12 -2.97
CA ILE A 27 2.35 -0.47 -4.12
C ILE A 27 1.49 -1.46 -4.92
N ARG A 28 1.99 -2.69 -5.16
CA ARG A 28 1.25 -3.72 -5.89
C ARG A 28 0.00 -4.20 -5.14
N GLN A 29 0.10 -4.43 -3.83
CA GLN A 29 -1.04 -4.81 -3.01
C GLN A 29 -2.09 -3.69 -2.95
N PHE A 30 -1.66 -2.43 -2.82
CA PHE A 30 -2.56 -1.28 -2.87
C PHE A 30 -3.30 -1.23 -4.21
N CYS A 31 -2.58 -1.37 -5.32
CA CYS A 31 -3.15 -1.42 -6.67
C CYS A 31 -4.20 -2.54 -6.79
N GLN A 32 -3.90 -3.74 -6.31
CA GLN A 32 -4.82 -4.88 -6.32
C GLN A 32 -6.06 -4.62 -5.44
N ALA A 33 -5.87 -4.13 -4.22
CA ALA A 33 -6.96 -3.87 -3.27
C ALA A 33 -7.96 -2.81 -3.75
N HIS A 34 -7.50 -1.85 -4.56
CA HIS A 34 -8.32 -0.76 -5.08
C HIS A 34 -8.70 -0.92 -6.56
N GLY A 35 -8.31 -2.01 -7.23
CA GLY A 35 -8.63 -2.27 -8.64
C GLY A 35 -7.96 -1.30 -9.62
N ILE A 36 -6.77 -0.78 -9.27
CA ILE A 36 -6.05 0.23 -10.04
C ILE A 36 -4.78 -0.37 -10.62
N SER A 37 -4.38 0.06 -11.81
CA SER A 37 -3.11 -0.37 -12.41
C SER A 37 -1.90 0.34 -11.78
N VAL A 38 -0.73 -0.32 -11.83
CA VAL A 38 0.52 0.24 -11.27
C VAL A 38 0.92 1.52 -12.00
N ASP A 39 0.73 1.58 -13.32
CA ASP A 39 0.96 2.79 -14.11
C ASP A 39 0.04 3.94 -13.67
N THR A 40 -1.22 3.64 -13.36
CA THR A 40 -2.16 4.63 -12.84
C THR A 40 -1.64 5.15 -11.52
N TYR A 41 -1.27 4.28 -10.57
CA TYR A 41 -0.65 4.70 -9.31
C TYR A 41 0.52 5.68 -9.50
N PHE A 42 1.46 5.38 -10.40
CA PHE A 42 2.59 6.29 -10.64
C PHE A 42 2.16 7.61 -11.29
N ARG A 43 1.15 7.61 -12.17
CA ARG A 43 0.55 8.85 -12.71
C ARG A 43 -0.06 9.68 -11.58
N MET A 44 -0.80 9.04 -10.67
CA MET A 44 -1.41 9.68 -9.51
C MET A 44 -0.37 10.30 -8.58
N GLN A 45 0.73 9.57 -8.33
CA GLN A 45 1.82 10.03 -7.49
C GLN A 45 2.52 11.25 -8.09
N ARG A 46 2.78 11.24 -9.41
CA ARG A 46 3.39 12.38 -10.12
C ARG A 46 2.48 13.60 -10.12
N ALA A 47 1.17 13.39 -10.20
CA ALA A 47 0.16 14.44 -10.12
C ALA A 47 -0.16 14.86 -8.68
N ALA A 48 0.64 14.42 -7.69
CA ALA A 48 0.56 14.79 -6.28
C ALA A 48 -0.80 14.51 -5.61
N PHE A 49 -1.55 13.54 -6.13
CA PHE A 49 -2.86 13.16 -5.60
C PHE A 49 -2.92 11.69 -5.15
N GLY A 50 -1.79 10.99 -5.18
CA GLY A 50 -1.68 9.61 -4.69
C GLY A 50 -1.78 9.51 -3.16
N PRO A 51 -1.93 8.30 -2.61
CA PRO A 51 -1.90 8.09 -1.18
C PRO A 51 -0.52 8.43 -0.59
N ALA A 52 -0.48 8.78 0.70
CA ALA A 52 0.78 8.98 1.41
C ALA A 52 1.59 7.67 1.46
N THR A 53 2.89 7.77 1.19
CA THR A 53 3.82 6.63 1.20
C THR A 53 4.85 6.79 2.30
N MET A 54 5.22 5.68 2.95
CA MET A 54 6.34 5.60 3.87
C MET A 54 7.50 4.80 3.25
N LYS A 55 8.74 5.27 3.48
CA LYS A 55 9.94 4.52 3.10
C LYS A 55 10.49 3.76 4.30
N VAL A 56 10.54 2.43 4.18
CA VAL A 56 11.08 1.52 5.20
C VAL A 56 12.23 0.75 4.58
N GLY A 57 13.46 1.20 4.85
CA GLY A 57 14.67 0.69 4.19
C GLY A 57 14.57 0.82 2.67
N GLY A 58 14.76 -0.29 1.95
CA GLY A 58 14.63 -0.34 0.49
C GLY A 58 13.19 -0.41 -0.04
N ARG A 59 12.17 -0.48 0.83
CA ARG A 59 10.77 -0.67 0.44
C ARG A 59 9.97 0.62 0.58
N THR A 60 9.07 0.86 -0.37
CA THR A 60 8.03 1.88 -0.27
C THR A 60 6.72 1.19 0.08
N LEU A 61 6.12 1.57 1.20
CA LEU A 61 4.90 1.01 1.75
C LEU A 61 3.83 2.10 1.91
N ILE A 62 2.57 1.70 1.95
CA ILE A 62 1.42 2.56 2.15
C ILE A 62 0.70 2.00 3.37
N SER A 63 0.57 2.78 4.45
CA SER A 63 -0.19 2.31 5.62
C SER A 63 -1.67 2.16 5.26
N VAL A 64 -2.36 1.26 5.97
CA VAL A 64 -3.83 1.10 5.81
C VAL A 64 -4.56 2.42 6.08
N GLU A 65 -4.06 3.20 7.04
CA GLU A 65 -4.60 4.52 7.38
C GLU A 65 -4.41 5.54 6.24
N ALA A 66 -3.23 5.58 5.61
CA ALA A 66 -2.98 6.44 4.47
C ALA A 66 -3.89 6.09 3.28
N ALA A 67 -4.12 4.79 3.04
CA ALA A 67 -5.07 4.34 2.02
C ALA A 67 -6.53 4.75 2.36
N ALA A 68 -6.92 4.69 3.64
CA ALA A 68 -8.23 5.14 4.09
C ALA A 68 -8.42 6.65 3.98
N ALA A 69 -7.41 7.44 4.37
CA ALA A 69 -7.40 8.89 4.21
C ALA A 69 -7.54 9.28 2.72
N TRP A 70 -6.74 8.66 1.85
CA TRP A 70 -6.82 8.88 0.41
C TRP A 70 -8.20 8.59 -0.16
N ARG A 71 -8.84 7.46 0.22
CA ARG A 71 -10.21 7.15 -0.23
C ARG A 71 -11.20 8.26 0.18
N ARG A 72 -11.11 8.74 1.41
CA ARG A 72 -11.97 9.85 1.89
C ARG A 72 -11.73 11.13 1.10
N GLU A 73 -10.48 11.48 0.83
CA GLU A 73 -10.14 12.63 -0.02
C GLU A 73 -10.73 12.49 -1.43
N ARG A 74 -10.79 11.27 -1.98
CA ARG A 74 -11.40 10.99 -3.29
C ARG A 74 -12.91 11.09 -3.28
N GLU A 75 -13.54 10.62 -2.22
CA GLU A 75 -14.97 10.77 -2.02
C GLU A 75 -15.35 12.24 -1.91
N ILE A 76 -14.55 13.07 -1.22
CA ILE A 76 -14.79 14.51 -1.06
C ILE A 76 -14.53 15.28 -2.37
N GLY A 77 -13.41 15.01 -3.06
CA GLY A 77 -13.11 15.63 -4.36
C GLY A 77 -14.10 15.23 -5.45
N GLY A 78 -14.64 14.01 -5.38
CA GLY A 78 -15.77 13.58 -6.20
C GLY A 78 -17.07 14.32 -5.86
N LYS A 79 -17.33 14.55 -4.56
CA LYS A 79 -18.48 15.33 -4.06
C LYS A 79 -18.43 16.78 -4.52
N THR A 80 -17.25 17.41 -4.52
CA THR A 80 -17.09 18.81 -4.91
C THR A 80 -17.42 19.06 -6.39
N ARG A 81 -17.34 18.03 -7.24
CA ARG A 81 -17.70 18.15 -8.67
C ARG A 81 -19.19 17.93 -8.95
N ALA A 82 -19.93 17.35 -8.01
CA ALA A 82 -21.37 17.09 -8.17
C ALA A 82 -22.27 18.25 -7.69
N VAL A 83 -21.75 19.16 -6.86
CA VAL A 83 -22.52 20.30 -6.30
C VAL A 83 -22.34 21.62 -7.04
N ALA A 84 -21.51 21.66 -8.09
CA ALA A 84 -21.26 22.85 -8.91
C ALA A 84 -22.05 22.85 -10.24
N ALA A 85 -23.01 21.95 -10.37
CA ALA A 85 -23.94 21.88 -11.49
C ALA A 85 -25.37 22.03 -10.95
N GLU A 86 -25.65 23.18 -10.35
CA GLU A 86 -27.00 23.72 -10.15
C GLU A 86 -26.99 25.22 -10.44
#